data_AF-A0A3D5E3M5-F1
#
_entry.id   AF-A0A3D5E3M5-F1
#
_cell.length_a   1.000
_cell.length_b   1.000
_cell.length_c   1.000
_cell.angle_alpha   90.00
_cell.angle_beta   90.00
_cell.angle_gamma   90.00
#
_symmetry.space_group_name_H-M   'P 1'
#
loop_
_entity.id
_entity.type
_entity.pdbx_description
1 polymer ?
#
loop_
_entity_poly.entity_id
_entity_poly.type
_entity_poly.pdbx_seq_one_letter_code
_entity_poly.pdbx_strand_id
1 'polypeptide(L)' 'MARKSPKFKQGYFQPKNPNKYRGKHVPIYRSGWELAFMRLCDGHPNVECWASESHSIPYRNPFTGKMTRYIPDFLLSY' A
#
# COMPACT_ATOMS: atom_id res chain seq x y z
N MET A 1 -32.73 -2.95 -16.87
CA MET A 1 -31.68 -1.93 -16.64
C MET A 1 -30.90 -2.34 -15.38
N ALA A 2 -29.70 -2.92 -15.51
CA ALA A 2 -28.94 -3.40 -14.36
C ALA A 2 -28.30 -2.21 -13.61
N ARG A 3 -28.48 -2.12 -12.28
CA ARG A 3 -27.82 -1.12 -11.43
C ARG A 3 -26.31 -1.38 -11.48
N LYS A 4 -25.56 -0.48 -12.11
CA LYS A 4 -24.09 -0.49 -12.10
C LYS A 4 -23.65 -0.26 -10.65
N SER A 5 -23.18 -1.32 -9.98
CA SER A 5 -22.62 -1.22 -8.63
C SER A 5 -21.54 -0.12 -8.61
N PRO A 6 -21.48 0.73 -7.57
CA PRO A 6 -20.46 1.77 -7.49
C PRO A 6 -19.09 1.09 -7.51
N LYS A 7 -18.29 1.38 -8.55
CA LYS A 7 -16.91 0.89 -8.61
C LYS A 7 -16.11 1.64 -7.56
N PHE A 8 -15.63 0.92 -6.55
CA PHE A 8 -14.64 1.43 -5.62
C PHE A 8 -13.40 1.91 -6.37
N LYS A 9 -12.75 2.96 -5.86
CA LYS A 9 -11.51 3.50 -6.45
C LYS A 9 -10.40 2.48 -6.29
N GLN A 10 -9.90 1.98 -7.42
CA GLN A 10 -8.75 1.07 -7.51
C GLN A 10 -7.92 1.42 -8.77
N GLY A 11 -6.63 1.09 -8.79
CA GLY A 11 -5.75 1.35 -9.92
C GLY A 11 -4.26 1.43 -9.57
N TYR A 12 -3.45 1.85 -10.53
CA TYR A 12 -2.02 2.09 -10.35
C TYR A 12 -1.77 3.53 -9.90
N PHE A 13 -0.90 3.71 -8.92
CA PHE A 13 -0.39 5.01 -8.50
C PHE A 13 1.00 5.23 -9.09
N GLN A 14 1.19 6.32 -9.83
CA GLN A 14 2.50 6.76 -10.28
C GLN A 14 3.04 7.80 -9.29
N PRO A 15 4.09 7.48 -8.51
CA PRO A 15 4.70 8.44 -7.58
C PRO A 15 5.23 9.66 -8.34
N LYS A 16 4.88 10.87 -7.87
CA LYS A 16 5.43 12.11 -8.41
C LYS A 16 6.84 12.37 -7.90
N ASN A 17 7.18 11.81 -6.74
CA ASN A 17 8.50 11.86 -6.15
C ASN A 17 9.13 10.45 -6.09
N PRO A 18 9.65 9.91 -7.22
CA PRO A 18 10.20 8.55 -7.28
C PRO A 18 11.28 8.27 -6.24
N ASN A 19 12.10 9.28 -5.89
CA ASN A 19 13.16 9.15 -4.90
C ASN A 19 12.63 8.81 -3.49
N LYS A 20 11.39 9.22 -3.17
CA LYS A 20 10.73 8.88 -1.91
C LYS A 20 10.15 7.46 -1.93
N TYR A 21 9.78 6.95 -3.09
CA TYR A 21 9.21 5.62 -3.21
C TYR A 21 10.29 4.53 -3.28
N ARG A 22 10.32 3.63 -2.30
CA ARG A 22 11.30 2.54 -2.17
C ARG A 22 10.73 1.15 -2.49
N GLY A 23 9.56 1.08 -3.12
CA GLY A 23 8.98 -0.20 -3.55
C GLY A 23 9.59 -0.72 -4.85
N LYS A 24 9.49 -2.04 -5.06
CA LYS A 24 10.05 -2.72 -6.25
C LYS A 24 9.16 -2.58 -7.50
N HIS A 25 7.86 -2.40 -7.32
CA HIS A 25 6.86 -2.40 -8.37
C HIS A 25 6.05 -1.10 -8.36
N VAL A 26 5.31 -0.82 -9.43
CA VAL A 26 4.38 0.32 -9.43
C VAL A 26 3.30 0.06 -8.36
N PRO A 27 3.13 0.95 -7.37
CA PRO A 27 2.18 0.73 -6.29
C PRO A 27 0.74 0.70 -6.82
N ILE A 28 -0.05 -0.23 -6.27
CA ILE A 28 -1.44 -0.45 -6.64
C ILE A 28 -2.29 -0.06 -5.44
N TYR A 29 -3.26 0.84 -5.64
CA TYR A 29 -4.28 1.11 -4.63
C TYR A 29 -5.52 0.28 -4.94
N ARG A 30 -6.03 -0.41 -3.92
CA ARG A 30 -7.25 -1.22 -3.94
C ARG A 30 -8.43 -0.49 -3.30
N SER A 31 -8.16 0.66 -2.68
CA SER A 31 -9.17 1.51 -2.07
C SER A 31 -8.91 3.01 -2.28
N GLY A 32 -9.96 3.82 -2.11
CA GLY A 32 -9.83 5.28 -2.11
C GLY A 32 -8.98 5.82 -0.96
N TRP A 33 -8.95 5.11 0.17
CA TRP A 33 -8.12 5.45 1.33
C TRP A 33 -6.64 5.20 1.07
N GLU A 34 -6.29 4.08 0.44
CA GLU A 34 -4.92 3.84 -0.02
C GLU A 34 -4.45 4.91 -0.99
N LEU A 35 -5.28 5.32 -1.95
CA LEU A 35 -4.94 6.40 -2.88
C LEU A 35 -4.67 7.73 -2.13
N ALA A 36 -5.50 8.06 -1.13
CA ALA A 36 -5.30 9.25 -0.32
C ALA A 36 -3.99 9.18 0.48
N PHE A 37 -3.70 8.01 1.06
CA PHE A 37 -2.47 7.77 1.83
C PHE A 37 -1.22 7.83 0.95
N MET A 38 -1.22 7.19 -0.22
CA MET A 38 -0.11 7.27 -1.18
C MET A 38 0.19 8.72 -1.58
N ARG A 39 -0.86 9.53 -1.81
CA ARG A 39 -0.69 10.97 -2.11
C ARG A 39 -0.09 11.75 -0.94
N LEU A 40 -0.46 11.41 0.29
CA LEU A 40 0.13 11.99 1.49
C LEU A 40 1.61 11.63 1.59
N CYS A 41 1.97 10.35 1.49
CA CYS A 41 3.36 9.92 1.57
C CYS A 41 4.23 10.52 0.46
N ASP A 42 3.69 10.61 -0.76
CA ASP A 42 4.40 11.18 -1.90
C ASP A 42 4.57 12.70 -1.76
N GLY A 43 3.56 13.42 -1.28
CA GLY A 43 3.53 14.90 -1.25
C GLY A 43 4.05 15.56 0.03
N HIS A 44 4.06 14.87 1.17
CA HIS A 44 4.39 15.48 2.45
C HIS A 44 5.91 15.72 2.59
N PRO A 45 6.37 16.91 3.02
CA PRO A 45 7.80 17.24 3.09
C PRO A 45 8.55 16.35 4.08
N ASN A 46 7.97 16.11 5.27
CA ASN A 46 8.60 15.32 6.34
C ASN A 46 8.58 13.80 6.08
N VAL A 47 8.04 13.33 4.97
CA VAL A 47 8.13 11.92 4.61
C VAL A 47 9.43 11.71 3.85
N GLU A 48 10.39 11.02 4.45
CA GLU A 48 11.69 10.74 3.83
C GLU A 48 11.55 9.67 2.75
N CYS A 49 10.95 8.53 3.11
CA CYS A 49 10.72 7.44 2.18
C CYS A 49 9.52 6.58 2.59
N TRP A 50 8.91 5.96 1.58
CA TRP A 50 7.76 5.09 1.77
C TRP A 50 7.76 3.95 0.75
N ALA A 51 7.11 2.84 1.08
CA ALA A 51 6.96 1.69 0.21
C ALA A 51 5.60 1.04 0.40
N SER A 52 5.12 0.32 -0.62
CA SER A 52 3.85 -0.40 -0.59
C SER A 52 4.12 -1.90 -0.72
N GLU A 53 3.49 -2.70 0.14
CA GLU A 53 3.58 -4.17 0.19
C GLU A 53 5.02 -4.73 0.16
N SER A 54 5.99 -4.00 0.73
CA SER A 54 7.42 -4.28 0.55
C SER A 54 8.03 -5.24 1.56
N HIS A 55 7.33 -5.55 2.66
CA HIS A 55 7.87 -6.35 3.75
C HIS A 55 6.93 -7.48 4.14
N SER A 56 7.51 -8.62 4.49
CA SER A 56 6.79 -9.81 4.93
C SER A 56 7.17 -10.10 6.36
N ILE A 57 6.19 -10.08 7.26
CA ILE A 57 6.37 -10.40 8.68
C ILE A 57 5.87 -11.84 8.89
N PRO A 58 6.78 -12.84 8.99
CA PRO A 58 6.39 -14.21 9.25
C PRO A 58 5.92 -14.33 10.71
N TYR A 59 4.84 -15.08 10.91
CA TYR A 59 4.29 -15.38 12.24
C TYR A 59 3.74 -16.80 12.29
N ARG A 60 3.53 -17.31 13.50
CA ARG A 60 2.87 -18.59 13.71
C ARG A 60 1.40 -18.36 14.00
N ASN A 61 0.52 -18.91 13.16
CA ASN A 61 -0.91 -18.80 13.37
C ASN A 61 -1.31 -19.55 14.66
N PRO A 62 -1.96 -18.89 15.64
CA PRO A 62 -2.25 -19.51 16.94
C PRO A 62 -3.31 -20.61 16.88
N PHE A 63 -4.17 -20.61 15.86
CA PHE A 63 -5.26 -21.58 15.71
C PHE A 63 -4.85 -22.82 14.92
N THR A 64 -3.98 -22.66 13.93
CA THR A 64 -3.57 -23.77 13.04
C THR A 64 -2.15 -24.25 13.30
N GLY A 65 -1.36 -23.49 14.06
CA GLY A 65 0.06 -23.77 14.33
C GLY A 65 0.99 -23.62 13.11
N LYS A 66 0.46 -23.25 11.93
CA LYS A 66 1.22 -23.11 10.69
C LYS A 66 1.97 -21.78 10.62
N MET A 67 3.08 -21.77 9.90
CA MET A 67 3.79 -20.54 9.53
C MET A 67 3.00 -19.79 8.45
N THR A 68 2.67 -18.53 8.73
CA THR A 68 1.95 -17.63 7.83
C THR A 68 2.73 -16.32 7.71
N ARG A 69 2.46 -15.53 6.67
CA ARG A 69 3.04 -14.20 6.48
C ARG A 69 1.96 -13.13 6.52
N TYR A 70 2.25 -12.03 7.20
CA TYR A 70 1.51 -10.79 7.10
C TYR A 70 2.30 -9.81 6.22
N ILE A 71 1.65 -9.21 5.23
CA ILE A 71 2.23 -8.20 4.35
C ILE A 71 1.50 -6.89 4.68
N PRO A 72 2.15 -5.93 5.34
CA PRO A 72 1.57 -4.61 5.57
C PRO A 72 1.36 -3.86 4.26
N ASP A 73 0.32 -3.02 4.22
CA ASP A 73 0.01 -2.22 3.03
C ASP A 73 1.11 -1.19 2.72
N PHE A 74 1.62 -0.51 3.76
CA PHE A 74 2.62 0.55 3.63
C PHE A 74 3.69 0.49 4.74
N LEU A 75 4.90 0.89 4.37
CA LEU A 75 6.01 1.21 5.28
C LEU A 75 6.46 2.64 5.03
N LEU A 76 6.79 3.36 6.09
CA LEU A 76 7.03 4.80 6.08
C LEU A 76 8.17 5.18 7.03
N SER A 77 9.04 6.09 6.58
CA SER A 77 10.08 6.76 7.37
C SER A 77 9.85 8.27 7.35
N TYR A 78 10.08 8.92 8.49
CA TYR A 78 9.91 10.35 8.73
C TYR A 78 11.23 10.98 9.17
#